data_AF-A0A665U8K8-F1
#
_entry.id   AF-A0A665U8K8-F1
#
_cell.length_a   1.000
_cell.length_b   1.000
_cell.length_c   1.000
_cell.angle_alpha   90.00
_cell.angle_beta   90.00
_cell.angle_gamma   90.00
#
_symmetry.space_group_name_H-M   'P 1'
#
loop_
_entity.id
_entity.type
_entity.pdbx_description
1 polymer ?
#
loop_
_entity_poly.entity_id
_entity_poly.type
_entity_poly.pdbx_seq_one_letter_code
_entity_poly.pdbx_strand_id
1 'polypeptide(L)'
;MKDRLEELQRRAQEQTSAPARASIDNTNPFSEEASNGESAAVGVILPQAVVFEEEPIIENFLSEAQQIRDDITVLETEVLKFTQQQKNLVATMRRFSVMKKESSITRDIKLQAESLHRRLDAFSQQVQRTQDQHGPTAVVTRIQRSQHAALHRKFQQVMLQYNEGLLTKQERCKHFIIRQLEVSGRDVAEEEVNEMFATGKWEVFNENLLNDARITRSQLSEIEQRHKELLSLENNLKELRDLFMDIFMLVEEQGAYIEHIQTNVERTQDYVAVTNEKFKMAARYKKKNPLRQLCCCCCPPWRCCL
;
A
#
# COMPACT_ATOMS: atom_id res chain seq x y z
N MET A 1 -12.68 34.08 1.74
CA MET A 1 -12.53 33.14 0.60
C MET A 1 -13.93 32.68 0.25
N LYS A 2 -14.38 32.87 -1.01
CA LYS A 2 -15.72 32.46 -1.42
C LYS A 2 -15.72 30.94 -1.60
N ASP A 3 -16.69 30.28 -0.96
CA ASP A 3 -16.84 28.84 -1.00
C ASP A 3 -17.29 28.40 -2.40
N ARG A 4 -16.42 27.69 -3.10
CA ARG A 4 -16.64 27.28 -4.49
C ARG A 4 -17.71 26.19 -4.63
N LEU A 5 -18.04 25.52 -3.53
CA LEU A 5 -19.02 24.43 -3.53
C LEU A 5 -20.44 24.97 -3.69
N GLU A 6 -20.78 26.07 -3.01
CA GLU A 6 -22.09 26.73 -3.15
C GLU A 6 -22.31 27.29 -4.56
N GLU A 7 -21.24 27.82 -5.19
CA GLU A 7 -21.36 28.38 -6.54
C GLU A 7 -21.60 27.31 -7.60
N LEU A 8 -21.07 26.10 -7.41
CA LEU A 8 -21.32 24.96 -8.29
C LEU A 8 -22.72 24.38 -8.09
N GLN A 9 -23.22 24.35 -6.86
CA GLN A 9 -24.58 23.89 -6.56
C GLN A 9 -25.64 24.82 -7.14
N ARG A 10 -25.40 26.15 -7.10
CA ARG A 10 -26.32 27.13 -7.68
C ARG A 10 -26.39 27.04 -9.20
N ARG A 11 -25.25 26.82 -9.86
CA ARG A 11 -25.19 26.63 -11.33
C ARG A 11 -25.87 25.33 -11.78
N ALA A 12 -25.83 24.28 -10.97
CA ALA A 12 -26.55 23.04 -11.26
C ALA A 12 -28.07 23.21 -11.16
N GLN A 13 -28.57 24.02 -10.22
CA GLN A 13 -30.00 24.34 -10.08
C GLN A 13 -30.52 25.29 -11.16
N GLU A 14 -29.69 26.23 -11.61
CA GLU A 14 -30.00 27.12 -12.75
C GLU A 14 -30.13 26.32 -14.06
N GLN A 15 -29.41 25.20 -14.22
CA GLN A 15 -29.52 24.32 -15.39
C GLN A 15 -30.73 23.37 -15.37
N THR A 16 -31.30 23.07 -14.19
CA THR A 16 -32.45 22.16 -14.07
C THR A 16 -33.81 22.86 -14.22
N SER A 17 -33.85 24.19 -14.18
CA SER A 17 -35.10 24.98 -14.11
C SER A 17 -35.48 25.73 -15.40
N ALA A 18 -34.69 25.66 -16.48
CA ALA A 18 -35.01 26.32 -17.75
C ALA A 18 -35.76 25.36 -18.73
N PRO A 19 -36.92 25.75 -19.28
CA PRO A 19 -37.62 24.92 -20.25
C PRO A 19 -36.93 24.96 -21.61
N ALA A 20 -36.98 23.83 -22.32
CA ALA A 20 -36.39 23.66 -23.64
C ALA A 20 -36.91 24.69 -24.65
N ARG A 21 -36.04 25.58 -25.15
CA ARG A 21 -35.93 25.98 -26.57
C ARG A 21 -34.87 27.07 -26.80
N ALA A 22 -34.19 26.90 -27.94
CA ALA A 22 -33.46 27.88 -28.75
C ALA A 22 -31.98 28.17 -28.41
N SER A 23 -31.13 27.59 -29.27
CA SER A 23 -29.89 28.16 -29.88
C SER A 23 -28.84 28.75 -28.94
N ILE A 24 -27.76 27.98 -28.72
CA ILE A 24 -26.49 28.48 -28.19
C ILE A 24 -25.49 28.49 -29.34
N ASP A 25 -25.21 29.70 -29.82
CA ASP A 25 -23.97 30.07 -30.50
C ASP A 25 -22.79 29.66 -29.62
N ASN A 26 -21.87 28.87 -30.15
CA ASN A 26 -20.65 28.49 -29.47
C ASN A 26 -19.45 28.98 -30.29
N THR A 27 -19.12 30.25 -30.10
CA THR A 27 -17.92 30.88 -30.66
C THR A 27 -16.72 30.48 -29.80
N ASN A 28 -15.89 29.57 -30.31
CA ASN A 28 -14.66 29.13 -29.65
C ASN A 28 -13.50 30.09 -30.05
N PRO A 29 -12.77 30.71 -29.11
CA PRO A 29 -11.74 31.70 -29.42
C PRO A 29 -10.37 31.03 -29.54
N PHE A 30 -10.11 30.32 -30.64
CA PHE A 30 -8.73 30.03 -31.09
C PHE A 30 -8.75 29.45 -32.50
N SER A 31 -8.75 30.30 -33.53
CA SER A 31 -8.43 29.92 -34.92
C SER A 31 -8.20 31.16 -35.79
N GLU A 32 -6.93 31.52 -36.00
CA GLU A 32 -6.41 32.28 -37.14
C GLU A 32 -5.12 31.49 -37.53
N GLU A 33 -4.81 31.07 -38.76
CA GLU A 33 -5.23 31.47 -40.10
C GLU A 33 -5.17 30.28 -41.09
N ALA A 34 -5.98 30.38 -42.17
CA ALA A 34 -5.79 29.98 -43.60
C ALA A 34 -5.17 28.60 -43.96
N SER A 35 -5.54 27.84 -45.00
CA SER A 35 -6.39 27.89 -46.21
C SER A 35 -5.99 26.58 -46.95
N ASN A 36 -6.80 25.69 -47.55
CA ASN A 36 -7.81 25.83 -48.60
C ASN A 36 -8.45 24.43 -48.86
N GLY A 37 -9.74 24.40 -49.20
CA GLY A 37 -10.32 23.49 -50.20
C GLY A 37 -10.61 22.02 -49.84
N GLU A 38 -11.79 21.75 -49.27
CA GLU A 38 -12.84 20.86 -49.83
C GLU A 38 -13.89 20.54 -48.76
N SER A 39 -15.15 20.84 -49.07
CA SER A 39 -16.30 20.72 -48.17
C SER A 39 -16.57 19.24 -47.82
N ALA A 40 -16.11 18.82 -46.64
CA ALA A 40 -16.53 17.58 -46.01
C ALA A 40 -17.55 17.91 -44.92
N ALA A 41 -18.81 17.55 -45.15
CA ALA A 41 -19.86 17.57 -44.13
C ALA A 41 -19.34 16.91 -42.85
N VAL A 42 -19.12 17.71 -41.81
CA VAL A 42 -18.77 17.26 -40.47
C VAL A 42 -20.05 16.63 -39.92
N GLY A 43 -20.21 15.33 -40.16
CA GLY A 43 -21.22 14.54 -39.47
C GLY A 43 -21.01 14.70 -37.97
N VAL A 44 -21.99 15.26 -37.29
CA VAL A 44 -22.02 15.37 -35.83
C VAL A 44 -21.86 13.95 -35.28
N ILE A 45 -20.67 13.65 -34.74
CA ILE A 45 -20.45 12.44 -33.97
C ILE A 45 -21.23 12.67 -32.68
N LEU A 46 -22.44 12.12 -32.57
CA LEU A 46 -23.09 12.00 -31.28
C LEU A 46 -22.12 11.20 -30.39
N PRO A 47 -21.68 11.74 -29.24
CA PRO A 47 -20.97 10.93 -28.28
C PRO A 47 -21.95 9.87 -27.79
N GLN A 48 -21.87 8.68 -28.38
CA GLN A 48 -22.49 7.49 -27.82
C GLN A 48 -21.82 7.34 -26.45
N ALA A 49 -22.58 7.52 -25.38
CA ALA A 49 -22.10 7.22 -24.04
C ALA A 49 -21.68 5.74 -24.04
N VAL A 50 -20.37 5.51 -24.07
CA VAL A 50 -19.81 4.18 -23.83
C VAL A 50 -20.02 3.97 -22.34
N VAL A 51 -21.09 3.26 -22.00
CA VAL A 51 -21.23 2.66 -20.69
C VAL A 51 -20.08 1.66 -20.61
N PHE A 52 -19.02 2.02 -19.89
CA PHE A 52 -18.00 1.05 -19.52
C PHE A 52 -18.73 0.01 -18.68
N GLU A 53 -18.89 -1.20 -19.20
CA GLU A 53 -19.23 -2.34 -18.35
C GLU A 53 -18.11 -2.42 -17.31
N GLU A 54 -18.48 -2.33 -16.03
CA GLU A 54 -17.54 -2.54 -14.92
C GLU A 54 -16.95 -3.94 -15.10
N GLU A 55 -15.68 -4.02 -15.49
CA GLU A 55 -15.00 -5.31 -15.58
C GLU A 55 -14.93 -5.88 -14.15
N PRO A 56 -15.63 -6.99 -13.85
CA PRO A 56 -15.76 -7.52 -12.48
C PRO A 56 -14.41 -7.92 -11.86
N ILE A 57 -13.38 -8.05 -12.70
CA ILE A 57 -12.00 -8.36 -12.32
C ILE A 57 -11.38 -7.22 -11.51
N ILE A 58 -11.68 -5.96 -11.85
CA ILE A 58 -11.12 -4.79 -11.17
C ILE A 58 -11.78 -4.59 -9.80
N GLU A 59 -13.10 -4.75 -9.70
CA GLU A 59 -13.82 -4.59 -8.44
C GLU A 59 -13.37 -5.60 -7.39
N ASN A 60 -13.23 -6.87 -7.78
CA ASN A 60 -12.74 -7.91 -6.89
C ASN A 60 -11.33 -7.60 -6.39
N PHE A 61 -10.45 -7.11 -7.27
CA PHE A 61 -9.11 -6.69 -6.90
C PHE A 61 -9.12 -5.50 -5.92
N LEU A 62 -9.94 -4.48 -6.18
CA LEU A 62 -10.02 -3.31 -5.31
C LEU A 62 -10.65 -3.63 -3.94
N SER A 63 -11.60 -4.57 -3.91
CA SER A 63 -12.18 -5.10 -2.67
C SER A 63 -11.13 -5.85 -1.84
N GLU A 64 -10.31 -6.69 -2.48
CA GLU A 64 -9.21 -7.37 -1.80
C GLU A 64 -8.14 -6.38 -1.32
N ALA A 65 -7.77 -5.38 -2.13
CA ALA A 65 -6.88 -4.29 -1.73
C ALA A 65 -7.40 -3.55 -0.49
N GLN A 66 -8.71 -3.31 -0.43
CA GLN A 66 -9.35 -2.68 0.71
C GLN A 66 -9.23 -3.54 1.98
N GLN A 67 -9.47 -4.84 1.88
CA GLN A 67 -9.31 -5.74 3.02
C GLN A 67 -7.86 -5.80 3.50
N ILE A 68 -6.88 -5.88 2.59
CA ILE A 68 -5.45 -5.83 2.95
C ILE A 68 -5.13 -4.51 3.66
N ARG A 69 -5.67 -3.39 3.16
CA ARG A 69 -5.50 -2.08 3.80
C ARG A 69 -6.01 -2.08 5.23
N ASP A 70 -7.23 -2.57 5.44
CA ASP A 70 -7.86 -2.62 6.76
C ASP A 70 -7.04 -3.49 7.72
N ASP A 71 -6.57 -4.65 7.27
CA ASP A 71 -5.71 -5.52 8.07
C ASP A 71 -4.35 -4.87 8.40
N ILE A 72 -3.76 -4.09 7.49
CA ILE A 72 -2.55 -3.30 7.78
C ILE A 72 -2.85 -2.24 8.85
N THR A 73 -4.03 -1.61 8.85
CA THR A 73 -4.39 -0.64 9.92
C THR A 73 -4.61 -1.31 11.27
N VAL A 74 -5.12 -2.54 11.28
CA VAL A 74 -5.23 -3.36 12.51
C VAL A 74 -3.84 -3.68 13.04
N LEU A 75 -2.93 -4.15 12.18
CA LEU A 75 -1.55 -4.43 12.53
C LEU A 75 -0.84 -3.17 13.07
N GLU A 76 -1.01 -2.01 12.41
CA GLU A 76 -0.46 -0.73 12.86
C GLU A 76 -0.95 -0.39 14.28
N THR A 77 -2.24 -0.63 14.56
CA THR A 77 -2.81 -0.41 15.88
C THR A 77 -2.22 -1.35 16.94
N GLU A 78 -1.94 -2.61 16.59
CA GLU A 78 -1.28 -3.57 17.49
C GLU A 78 0.18 -3.18 17.76
N VAL A 79 0.92 -2.77 16.73
CA VAL A 79 2.31 -2.29 16.84
C VAL A 79 2.39 -1.04 17.70
N LEU A 80 1.43 -0.11 17.58
CA LEU A 80 1.35 1.07 18.44
C LEU A 80 1.06 0.70 19.89
N LYS A 81 0.16 -0.26 20.14
CA LYS A 81 -0.11 -0.80 21.49
C LYS A 81 1.14 -1.43 22.09
N PHE A 82 1.85 -2.24 21.33
CA PHE A 82 3.13 -2.85 21.73
C PHE A 82 4.15 -1.77 22.12
N THR A 83 4.35 -0.77 21.26
CA THR A 83 5.28 0.34 21.51
C THR A 83 4.89 1.15 22.75
N GLN A 84 3.60 1.38 22.97
CA GLN A 84 3.11 2.08 24.16
C GLN A 84 3.29 1.26 25.44
N GLN A 85 3.08 -0.06 25.39
CA GLN A 85 3.40 -0.95 26.51
C GLN A 85 4.89 -0.92 26.83
N GLN A 86 5.73 -0.89 25.79
CA GLN A 86 7.17 -0.82 25.97
C GLN A 86 7.59 0.44 26.73
N LYS A 87 6.98 1.61 26.45
CA LYS A 87 7.22 2.87 27.19
C LYS A 87 6.99 2.74 28.69
N ASN A 88 6.05 1.91 29.11
CA ASN A 88 5.73 1.67 30.51
C ASN A 88 6.45 0.45 31.11
N LEU A 89 7.31 -0.22 30.34
CA LEU A 89 7.91 -1.50 30.72
C LEU A 89 8.75 -1.36 32.00
N VAL A 90 9.60 -0.33 32.12
CA VAL A 90 10.47 -0.14 33.30
C VAL A 90 9.66 -0.05 34.61
N ALA A 91 8.49 0.58 34.58
CA ALA A 91 7.59 0.68 35.73
C ALA A 91 6.79 -0.61 36.00
N THR A 92 6.67 -1.49 35.00
CA THR A 92 5.83 -2.70 35.05
C THR A 92 6.61 -4.01 35.04
N MET A 93 7.94 -3.98 34.89
CA MET A 93 8.82 -5.18 34.82
C MET A 93 8.70 -6.11 36.04
N ARG A 94 8.20 -5.64 37.18
CA ARG A 94 7.90 -6.46 38.36
C ARG A 94 6.55 -7.19 38.31
N ARG A 95 5.74 -7.00 37.27
CA ARG A 95 4.35 -7.52 37.18
C ARG A 95 4.21 -8.62 36.12
N PHE A 96 4.17 -9.88 36.57
CA PHE A 96 4.01 -11.07 35.73
C PHE A 96 2.79 -11.06 34.79
N SER A 97 1.66 -10.47 35.21
CA SER A 97 0.44 -10.38 34.38
C SER A 97 0.64 -9.54 33.12
N VAL A 98 1.48 -8.50 33.18
CA VAL A 98 1.77 -7.60 32.05
C VAL A 98 2.60 -8.34 30.99
N MET A 99 3.59 -9.13 31.42
CA MET A 99 4.44 -9.91 30.53
C MET A 99 3.69 -10.98 29.74
N LYS A 100 2.74 -11.68 30.37
CA LYS A 100 1.93 -12.70 29.68
C LYS A 100 1.07 -12.08 28.57
N LYS A 101 0.50 -10.91 28.82
CA LYS A 101 -0.29 -10.15 27.83
C LYS A 101 0.59 -9.61 26.68
N GLU A 102 1.83 -9.27 26.97
CA GLU A 102 2.79 -8.81 25.98
C GLU A 102 3.25 -9.95 25.04
N SER A 103 3.46 -11.15 25.60
CA SER A 103 3.77 -12.35 24.81
C SER A 103 2.67 -12.70 23.81
N SER A 104 1.38 -12.56 24.19
CA SER A 104 0.28 -12.78 23.25
C SER A 104 0.25 -11.74 22.14
N ILE A 105 0.46 -10.45 22.45
CA ILE A 105 0.49 -9.37 21.44
C ILE A 105 1.63 -9.58 20.43
N THR A 106 2.81 -9.97 20.90
CA THR A 106 3.97 -10.25 20.04
C THR A 106 3.66 -11.39 19.05
N ARG A 107 3.00 -12.45 19.54
CA ARG A 107 2.58 -13.59 18.71
C ARG A 107 1.49 -13.20 17.70
N ASP A 108 0.55 -12.38 18.11
CA ASP A 108 -0.56 -11.94 17.25
C ASP A 108 -0.05 -11.04 16.11
N ILE A 109 0.83 -10.07 16.43
CA ILE A 109 1.54 -9.23 15.43
C ILE A 109 2.28 -10.10 14.42
N LYS A 110 3.01 -11.12 14.89
CA LYS A 110 3.73 -12.06 14.02
C LYS A 110 2.80 -12.76 13.03
N LEU A 111 1.74 -13.39 13.54
CA LEU A 111 0.80 -14.15 12.70
C LEU A 111 0.09 -13.24 11.69
N GLN A 112 -0.27 -12.02 12.09
CA GLN A 112 -0.85 -11.03 11.19
C GLN A 112 0.15 -10.59 10.11
N ALA A 113 1.39 -10.30 10.48
CA ALA A 113 2.44 -9.91 9.53
C ALA A 113 2.74 -11.01 8.49
N GLU A 114 2.85 -12.27 8.91
CA GLU A 114 3.04 -13.42 8.01
C GLU A 114 1.83 -13.66 7.09
N SER A 115 0.62 -13.42 7.59
CA SER A 115 -0.61 -13.51 6.79
C SER A 115 -0.68 -12.40 5.74
N LEU A 116 -0.41 -11.16 6.15
CA LEU A 116 -0.38 -9.98 5.27
C LEU A 116 0.69 -10.10 4.21
N HIS A 117 1.89 -10.57 4.57
CA HIS A 117 2.97 -10.79 3.61
C HIS A 117 2.56 -11.79 2.53
N ARG A 118 2.01 -12.96 2.91
CA ARG A 118 1.53 -13.96 1.94
C ARG A 118 0.43 -13.41 1.02
N ARG A 119 -0.46 -12.58 1.55
CA ARG A 119 -1.51 -11.92 0.75
C ARG A 119 -0.92 -10.89 -0.21
N LEU A 120 0.01 -10.06 0.24
CA LEU A 120 0.72 -9.11 -0.62
C LEU A 120 1.48 -9.82 -1.75
N ASP A 121 2.13 -10.95 -1.46
CA ASP A 121 2.81 -11.76 -2.48
C ASP A 121 1.82 -12.34 -3.52
N ALA A 122 0.68 -12.86 -3.07
CA ALA A 122 -0.37 -13.33 -3.98
C ALA A 122 -0.91 -12.18 -4.84
N PHE A 123 -1.05 -10.99 -4.24
CA PHE A 123 -1.48 -9.77 -4.91
C PHE A 123 -0.45 -9.33 -5.98
N SER A 124 0.84 -9.40 -5.66
CA SER A 124 1.94 -9.16 -6.59
C SER A 124 1.90 -10.12 -7.79
N GLN A 125 1.69 -11.42 -7.55
CA GLN A 125 1.56 -12.41 -8.62
C GLN A 125 0.34 -12.13 -9.52
N GLN A 126 -0.77 -11.65 -8.96
CA GLN A 126 -1.94 -11.24 -9.75
C GLN A 126 -1.62 -10.05 -10.66
N VAL A 127 -0.90 -9.04 -10.15
CA VAL A 127 -0.43 -7.90 -10.93
C VAL A 127 0.45 -8.36 -12.10
N GLN A 128 1.39 -9.30 -11.85
CA GLN A 128 2.26 -9.86 -12.90
C GLN A 128 1.46 -10.60 -13.98
N ARG A 129 0.49 -11.45 -13.61
CA ARG A 129 -0.35 -12.15 -14.59
C ARG A 129 -1.14 -11.18 -15.47
N THR A 130 -1.70 -10.12 -14.89
CA THR A 130 -2.42 -9.10 -15.66
C THR A 130 -1.47 -8.36 -16.60
N GLN A 131 -0.25 -8.07 -16.15
CA GLN A 131 0.79 -7.46 -16.96
C GLN A 131 1.17 -8.33 -18.17
N ASP A 132 1.29 -9.63 -17.99
CA ASP A 132 1.62 -10.56 -19.07
C ASP A 132 0.48 -10.69 -20.09
N GLN A 133 -0.77 -10.58 -19.65
CA GLN A 133 -1.95 -10.70 -20.51
C GLN A 133 -2.27 -9.42 -21.30
N HIS A 134 -2.27 -8.26 -20.62
CA HIS A 134 -2.74 -6.99 -21.18
C HIS A 134 -1.60 -6.02 -21.51
N GLY A 135 -0.38 -6.35 -21.10
CA GLY A 135 0.79 -5.48 -21.21
C GLY A 135 0.93 -4.52 -20.03
N PRO A 136 2.13 -3.91 -19.87
CA PRO A 136 2.46 -3.04 -18.75
C PRO A 136 1.77 -1.67 -18.76
N THR A 137 1.27 -1.24 -19.92
CA THR A 137 0.63 0.08 -20.14
C THR A 137 -0.90 0.03 -20.02
N ALA A 138 -1.50 -1.15 -19.91
CA ALA A 138 -2.94 -1.29 -19.74
C ALA A 138 -3.41 -0.63 -18.45
N VAL A 139 -4.60 -0.02 -18.49
CA VAL A 139 -5.18 0.70 -17.35
C VAL A 139 -5.33 -0.22 -16.13
N VAL A 140 -5.83 -1.43 -16.34
CA VAL A 140 -5.99 -2.45 -15.29
C VAL A 140 -4.66 -2.76 -14.62
N THR A 141 -3.64 -3.09 -15.40
CA THR A 141 -2.27 -3.36 -14.90
C THR A 141 -1.72 -2.20 -14.08
N ARG A 142 -1.93 -0.95 -14.54
CA ARG A 142 -1.46 0.25 -13.84
C ARG A 142 -2.16 0.47 -12.51
N ILE A 143 -3.49 0.31 -12.47
CA ILE A 143 -4.27 0.41 -11.23
C ILE A 143 -3.79 -0.65 -10.24
N GLN A 144 -3.72 -1.91 -10.68
CA GLN A 144 -3.33 -3.02 -9.82
C GLN A 144 -1.92 -2.84 -9.25
N ARG A 145 -0.96 -2.47 -10.10
CA ARG A 145 0.43 -2.19 -9.70
C ARG A 145 0.51 -1.04 -8.70
N SER A 146 -0.22 0.06 -8.94
CA SER A 146 -0.24 1.21 -8.04
C SER A 146 -0.79 0.86 -6.65
N GLN A 147 -1.86 0.06 -6.60
CA GLN A 147 -2.45 -0.37 -5.32
C GLN A 147 -1.50 -1.27 -4.55
N HIS A 148 -0.94 -2.29 -5.22
CA HIS A 148 0.05 -3.17 -4.61
C HIS A 148 1.23 -2.39 -4.03
N ALA A 149 1.82 -1.48 -4.81
CA ALA A 149 2.97 -0.69 -4.36
C ALA A 149 2.64 0.22 -3.16
N ALA A 150 1.44 0.81 -3.11
CA ALA A 150 1.00 1.62 -1.98
C ALA A 150 0.81 0.77 -0.71
N LEU A 151 0.17 -0.40 -0.83
CA LEU A 151 -0.04 -1.32 0.30
C LEU A 151 1.28 -1.88 0.82
N HIS A 152 2.17 -2.31 -0.07
CA HIS A 152 3.49 -2.86 0.28
C HIS A 152 4.32 -1.83 1.04
N ARG A 153 4.34 -0.57 0.59
CA ARG A 153 5.04 0.52 1.30
C ARG A 153 4.46 0.79 2.68
N LYS A 154 3.13 0.80 2.81
CA LYS A 154 2.48 1.00 4.12
C LYS A 154 2.79 -0.17 5.06
N PHE A 155 2.75 -1.40 4.58
CA PHE A 155 3.14 -2.58 5.35
C PHE A 155 4.61 -2.51 5.80
N GLN A 156 5.53 -2.17 4.88
CA GLN A 156 6.94 -1.92 5.19
C GLN A 156 7.12 -0.89 6.31
N GLN A 157 6.42 0.24 6.22
CA GLN A 157 6.48 1.29 7.25
C GLN A 157 6.05 0.77 8.63
N VAL A 158 4.95 0.01 8.70
CA VAL A 158 4.46 -0.57 9.96
C VAL A 158 5.46 -1.57 10.53
N MET A 159 6.06 -2.41 9.69
CA MET A 159 7.06 -3.38 10.14
C MET A 159 8.35 -2.71 10.60
N LEU A 160 8.78 -1.60 9.97
CA LEU A 160 9.91 -0.80 10.44
C LEU A 160 9.64 -0.21 11.84
N GLN A 161 8.45 0.32 12.08
CA GLN A 161 8.05 0.81 13.41
C GLN A 161 8.06 -0.32 14.46
N TYR A 162 7.62 -1.53 14.06
CA TYR A 162 7.68 -2.68 14.94
C TYR A 162 9.13 -3.06 15.29
N ASN A 163 10.04 -3.05 14.32
CA ASN A 163 11.46 -3.27 14.55
C ASN A 163 12.08 -2.28 15.53
N GLU A 164 11.80 -0.99 15.37
CA GLU A 164 12.23 0.06 16.30
C GLU A 164 11.70 -0.20 17.73
N GLY A 165 10.45 -0.65 17.85
CA GLY A 165 9.86 -1.07 19.11
C GLY A 165 10.59 -2.24 19.77
N LEU A 166 10.96 -3.27 18.99
CA LEU A 166 11.73 -4.43 19.46
C LEU A 166 13.13 -4.03 19.92
N LEU A 167 13.85 -3.19 19.16
CA LEU A 167 15.17 -2.69 19.54
C LEU A 167 15.11 -1.87 20.84
N THR A 168 14.12 -0.99 20.95
CA THR A 168 13.87 -0.23 22.20
C THR A 168 13.58 -1.16 23.37
N LYS A 169 12.94 -2.31 23.12
CA LYS A 169 12.72 -3.33 24.15
C LYS A 169 14.01 -4.01 24.57
N GLN A 170 14.84 -4.38 23.61
CA GLN A 170 16.12 -5.04 23.85
C GLN A 170 17.01 -4.17 24.73
N GLU A 171 17.14 -2.89 24.36
CA GLU A 171 17.93 -1.92 25.10
C GLU A 171 17.45 -1.73 26.54
N ARG A 172 16.12 -1.69 26.76
CA ARG A 172 15.55 -1.56 28.10
C ARG A 172 15.72 -2.81 28.96
N CYS A 173 15.55 -3.99 28.39
CA CYS A 173 15.81 -5.24 29.10
C CYS A 173 17.29 -5.34 29.52
N LYS A 174 18.20 -4.94 28.62
CA LYS A 174 19.64 -4.89 28.89
C LYS A 174 19.99 -3.90 30.02
N HIS A 175 19.51 -2.66 29.92
CA HIS A 175 19.70 -1.66 30.97
C HIS A 175 19.16 -2.10 32.32
N PHE A 176 18.01 -2.79 32.34
CA PHE A 176 17.44 -3.32 33.57
C PHE A 176 18.35 -4.38 34.20
N ILE A 177 18.90 -5.31 33.41
CA ILE A 177 19.82 -6.35 33.91
C ILE A 177 21.09 -5.70 34.48
N ILE A 178 21.71 -4.76 33.76
CA ILE A 178 22.88 -4.00 34.24
C ILE A 178 22.56 -3.35 35.59
N ARG A 179 21.42 -2.65 35.68
CA ARG A 179 21.03 -1.97 36.92
C ARG A 179 20.77 -2.94 38.08
N GLN A 180 20.22 -4.12 37.83
CA GLN A 180 20.06 -5.14 38.88
C GLN A 180 21.42 -5.67 39.35
N LEU A 181 22.38 -5.84 38.46
CA LEU A 181 23.74 -6.28 38.80
C LEU A 181 24.49 -5.23 39.63
N GLU A 182 24.38 -3.94 39.27
CA GLU A 182 24.93 -2.82 40.04
C GLU A 182 24.37 -2.80 41.47
N VAL A 183 23.05 -2.98 41.63
CA VAL A 183 22.39 -3.04 42.95
C VAL A 183 22.87 -4.23 43.77
N SER A 184 23.20 -5.35 43.13
CA SER A 184 23.82 -6.51 43.77
C SER A 184 25.32 -6.34 44.03
N GLY A 185 25.90 -5.16 43.77
CA GLY A 185 27.28 -4.81 44.11
C GLY A 185 28.32 -5.23 43.09
N ARG A 186 27.93 -5.59 41.86
CA ARG A 186 28.86 -5.79 40.74
C ARG A 186 28.71 -4.66 39.73
N ASP A 187 29.80 -3.95 39.49
CA ASP A 187 29.90 -3.03 38.36
C ASP A 187 30.27 -3.86 37.13
N VAL A 188 29.37 -3.96 36.15
CA VAL A 188 29.57 -4.76 34.95
C VAL A 188 29.47 -3.85 33.74
N ALA A 189 30.50 -3.86 32.90
CA ALA A 189 30.52 -3.06 31.68
C ALA A 189 29.48 -3.57 30.68
N GLU A 190 28.95 -2.66 29.87
CA GLU A 190 27.91 -2.98 28.88
C GLU A 190 28.39 -4.03 27.85
N GLU A 191 29.68 -4.02 27.50
CA GLU A 191 30.27 -5.02 26.60
C GLU A 191 30.33 -6.42 27.21
N GLU A 192 30.60 -6.53 28.51
CA GLU A 192 30.65 -7.82 29.20
C GLU A 192 29.26 -8.46 29.22
N VAL A 193 28.21 -7.67 29.49
CA VAL A 193 26.82 -8.17 29.45
C VAL A 193 26.45 -8.62 28.03
N ASN A 194 26.87 -7.88 26.98
CA ASN A 194 26.67 -8.30 25.59
C ASN A 194 27.37 -9.63 25.26
N GLU A 195 28.62 -9.80 25.69
CA GLU A 195 29.39 -11.03 25.46
C GLU A 195 28.73 -12.22 26.18
N MET A 196 28.20 -11.99 27.38
CA MET A 196 27.48 -13.02 28.14
C MET A 196 26.19 -13.45 27.45
N PHE A 197 25.46 -12.53 26.80
CA PHE A 197 24.32 -12.89 25.97
C PHE A 197 24.75 -13.66 24.72
N ALA A 198 25.76 -13.17 23.99
CA ALA A 198 26.23 -13.79 22.75
C ALA A 198 26.79 -15.22 22.98
N THR A 199 27.46 -15.44 24.11
CA THR A 199 28.06 -16.73 24.46
C THR A 199 27.12 -17.67 25.20
N GLY A 200 25.98 -17.17 25.69
CA GLY A 200 25.00 -17.93 26.49
C GLY A 200 25.55 -18.40 27.85
N LYS A 201 26.73 -17.92 28.28
CA LYS A 201 27.38 -18.34 29.53
C LYS A 201 26.86 -17.54 30.73
N TRP A 202 25.61 -17.76 31.07
CA TRP A 202 24.91 -17.08 32.18
C TRP A 202 25.33 -17.58 33.59
N GLU A 203 25.85 -18.81 33.68
CA GLU A 203 26.25 -19.50 34.93
C GLU A 203 27.25 -18.68 35.79
N VAL A 204 28.05 -17.80 35.17
CA VAL A 204 29.03 -16.91 35.84
C VAL A 204 28.37 -15.97 36.87
N PHE A 205 27.07 -15.71 36.74
CA PHE A 205 26.31 -14.93 37.74
C PHE A 205 25.84 -15.76 38.94
N ASN A 206 25.65 -17.06 38.77
CA ASN A 206 25.10 -17.94 39.82
C ASN A 206 26.11 -18.20 40.95
N GLU A 207 27.40 -18.33 40.62
CA GLU A 207 28.43 -18.76 41.58
C GLU A 207 28.77 -17.73 42.66
N ASN A 208 28.79 -16.42 42.37
CA ASN A 208 29.16 -15.41 43.38
C ASN A 208 27.96 -14.68 44.03
N LEU A 209 26.73 -14.85 43.53
CA LEU A 209 25.54 -14.19 44.10
C LEU A 209 24.97 -14.93 45.33
N LEU A 210 25.31 -16.22 45.52
CA LEU A 210 24.77 -17.06 46.60
C LEU A 210 25.31 -16.74 48.00
N ASN A 211 26.32 -15.87 48.11
CA ASN A 211 26.98 -15.57 49.39
C ASN A 211 26.16 -14.62 50.31
N ASP A 212 25.14 -13.92 49.79
CA ASP A 212 24.35 -12.96 50.58
C ASP A 212 22.86 -13.36 50.62
N ALA A 213 22.47 -14.17 51.61
CA ALA A 213 21.43 -15.20 51.48
C ALA A 213 19.95 -14.74 51.52
N ARG A 214 19.62 -13.45 51.71
CA ARG A 214 18.22 -13.04 51.99
C ARG A 214 17.55 -12.16 50.94
N ILE A 215 18.33 -11.47 50.09
CA ILE A 215 17.82 -10.55 49.05
C ILE A 215 18.06 -11.10 47.62
N THR A 216 18.93 -12.10 47.46
CA THR A 216 19.45 -12.56 46.18
C THR A 216 18.55 -13.52 45.39
N ARG A 217 17.75 -14.38 46.02
CA ARG A 217 16.89 -15.34 45.28
C ARG A 217 15.81 -14.68 44.43
N SER A 218 15.15 -13.64 44.95
CA SER A 218 14.13 -12.91 44.19
C SER A 218 14.75 -12.12 43.05
N GLN A 219 15.88 -11.45 43.31
CA GLN A 219 16.62 -10.70 42.30
C GLN A 219 17.15 -11.63 41.19
N LEU A 220 17.72 -12.78 41.56
CA LEU A 220 18.19 -13.78 40.60
C LEU A 220 17.05 -14.31 39.73
N SER A 221 15.90 -14.61 40.31
CA SER A 221 14.70 -15.05 39.58
C SER A 221 14.19 -13.96 38.62
N GLU A 222 14.19 -12.68 39.04
CA GLU A 222 13.85 -11.55 38.17
C GLU A 222 14.82 -11.42 36.99
N ILE A 223 16.13 -11.55 37.24
CA ILE A 223 17.16 -11.47 36.21
C ILE A 223 17.06 -12.67 35.24
N GLU A 224 16.90 -13.89 35.75
CA GLU A 224 16.72 -15.10 34.91
C GLU A 224 15.48 -14.98 34.02
N GLN A 225 14.39 -14.42 34.56
CA GLN A 225 13.19 -14.16 33.78
C GLN A 225 13.42 -13.10 32.69
N ARG A 226 14.19 -12.03 32.97
CA ARG A 226 14.56 -11.04 31.95
C ARG A 226 15.44 -11.64 30.87
N HIS A 227 16.35 -12.54 31.23
CA HIS A 227 17.18 -13.23 30.26
C HIS A 227 16.33 -14.08 29.30
N LYS A 228 15.33 -14.82 29.81
CA LYS A 228 14.38 -15.57 28.96
C LYS A 228 13.60 -14.65 28.01
N GLU A 229 13.21 -13.46 28.47
CA GLU A 229 12.56 -12.46 27.61
C GLU A 229 13.50 -11.93 26.53
N LEU A 230 14.77 -11.69 26.87
CA LEU A 230 15.77 -11.21 25.92
C LEU A 230 16.03 -12.24 24.82
N LEU A 231 16.17 -13.52 25.18
CA LEU A 231 16.30 -14.61 24.21
C LEU A 231 15.08 -14.72 23.29
N SER A 232 13.87 -14.58 23.85
CA SER A 232 12.65 -14.54 23.04
C SER A 232 12.65 -13.35 22.08
N LEU A 233 13.13 -12.19 22.53
CA LEU A 233 13.22 -10.99 21.72
C LEU A 233 14.22 -11.12 20.58
N GLU A 234 15.38 -11.73 20.83
CA GLU A 234 16.37 -12.05 19.79
C GLU A 234 15.80 -12.99 18.74
N ASN A 235 15.02 -14.00 19.15
CA ASN A 235 14.31 -14.85 18.21
C ASN A 235 13.30 -14.05 17.37
N ASN A 236 12.52 -13.17 17.98
CA ASN A 236 11.57 -12.32 17.27
C ASN A 236 12.26 -11.35 16.29
N LEU A 237 13.42 -10.79 16.68
CA LEU A 237 14.25 -9.93 15.81
C LEU A 237 14.81 -10.73 14.62
N LYS A 238 15.25 -11.97 14.85
CA LYS A 238 15.73 -12.85 13.79
C LYS A 238 14.63 -13.20 12.79
N GLU A 239 13.45 -13.58 13.29
CA GLU A 239 12.28 -13.86 12.45
C GLU A 239 11.83 -12.63 11.67
N LEU A 240 11.82 -11.45 12.30
CA LEU A 240 11.52 -10.20 11.62
C LEU A 240 12.54 -9.87 10.53
N ARG A 241 13.82 -10.15 10.77
CA ARG A 241 14.88 -10.00 9.77
C ARG A 241 14.66 -10.93 8.59
N ASP A 242 14.25 -12.17 8.83
CA ASP A 242 13.95 -13.13 7.77
C ASP A 242 12.76 -12.62 6.92
N LEU A 243 11.69 -12.13 7.56
CA LEU A 243 10.58 -11.46 6.88
C LEU A 243 11.02 -10.20 6.10
N PHE A 244 11.94 -9.41 6.67
CA PHE A 244 12.48 -8.22 6.01
C PHE A 244 13.32 -8.55 4.79
N MET A 245 14.06 -9.65 4.79
CA MET A 245 14.82 -10.08 3.61
C MET A 245 13.88 -10.23 2.42
N ASP A 246 12.74 -10.90 2.61
CA ASP A 246 11.75 -11.10 1.55
C ASP A 246 11.07 -9.78 1.16
N ILE A 247 10.66 -8.97 2.14
CA ILE A 247 10.01 -7.68 1.92
C ILE A 247 10.91 -6.68 1.17
N PHE A 248 12.22 -6.64 1.48
CA PHE A 248 13.17 -5.68 0.92
C PHE A 248 13.86 -6.18 -0.36
N MET A 249 14.05 -7.49 -0.56
CA MET A 249 14.51 -8.00 -1.86
C MET A 249 13.51 -7.71 -2.98
N LEU A 250 12.22 -7.61 -2.67
CA LEU A 250 11.16 -7.22 -3.62
C LEU A 250 11.15 -5.71 -3.98
N VAL A 251 12.00 -4.88 -3.36
CA VAL A 251 11.98 -3.41 -3.55
C VAL A 251 12.67 -2.97 -4.84
N GLU A 252 13.65 -3.71 -5.35
CA GLU A 252 14.37 -3.31 -6.56
C GLU A 252 13.49 -3.30 -7.82
N GLU A 253 12.39 -4.06 -7.85
CA GLU A 253 11.50 -4.11 -9.03
C GLU A 253 10.36 -3.05 -8.98
N GLN A 254 10.07 -2.47 -7.82
CA GLN A 254 8.90 -1.59 -7.61
C GLN A 254 9.23 -0.10 -7.45
N GLY A 255 10.51 0.25 -7.21
CA GLY A 255 10.94 1.61 -6.90
C GLY A 255 10.72 2.65 -8.01
N ALA A 256 10.69 2.23 -9.28
CA ALA A 256 10.60 3.13 -10.43
C ALA A 256 9.17 3.62 -10.76
N TYR A 257 8.12 3.00 -10.21
CA TYR A 257 6.75 3.15 -10.75
C TYR A 257 5.73 3.78 -9.82
N ILE A 258 6.14 4.27 -8.63
CA ILE A 258 5.30 5.24 -7.91
C ILE A 258 5.47 6.58 -8.60
N GLU A 259 4.84 6.62 -9.76
CA GLU A 259 4.79 7.75 -10.65
C GLU A 259 3.88 8.81 -10.08
N HIS A 260 4.39 10.04 -10.13
CA HIS A 260 3.62 11.25 -10.02
C HIS A 260 2.33 11.11 -10.85
N ILE A 261 1.20 11.56 -10.30
CA ILE A 261 -0.10 11.62 -11.00
C ILE A 261 0.07 12.11 -12.44
N GLN A 262 1.00 13.05 -12.65
CA GLN A 262 1.43 13.56 -13.93
C GLN A 262 1.83 12.46 -14.95
N THR A 263 2.77 11.58 -14.65
CA THR A 263 3.23 10.55 -15.60
C THR A 263 2.12 9.55 -15.93
N ASN A 264 1.25 9.28 -14.95
CA ASN A 264 0.07 8.46 -15.15
C ASN A 264 -0.98 9.15 -16.05
N VAL A 265 -1.14 10.47 -15.95
CA VAL A 265 -2.01 11.27 -16.81
C VAL A 265 -1.44 11.36 -18.22
N GLU A 266 -0.13 11.64 -18.36
CA GLU A 266 0.59 11.72 -19.64
C GLU A 266 0.44 10.42 -20.46
N ARG A 267 0.64 9.25 -19.84
CA ARG A 267 0.47 7.97 -20.55
C ARG A 267 -0.98 7.68 -20.96
N THR A 268 -1.94 8.18 -20.20
CA THR A 268 -3.36 8.04 -20.55
C THR A 268 -3.70 8.93 -21.75
N GLN A 269 -3.14 10.14 -21.79
CA GLN A 269 -3.24 11.04 -22.93
C GLN A 269 -2.64 10.40 -24.20
N ASP A 270 -1.47 9.77 -24.10
CA ASP A 270 -0.85 9.06 -25.23
C ASP A 270 -1.71 7.90 -25.75
N TYR A 271 -2.29 7.10 -24.85
CA TYR A 271 -3.18 6.01 -25.23
C TYR A 271 -4.45 6.49 -25.94
N VAL A 272 -5.06 7.58 -25.44
CA VAL A 272 -6.23 8.20 -26.08
C VAL A 272 -5.88 8.77 -27.45
N ALA A 273 -4.69 9.37 -27.61
CA ALA A 273 -4.23 9.88 -28.91
C ALA A 273 -4.11 8.75 -29.95
N VAL A 274 -3.47 7.62 -29.59
CA VAL A 274 -3.35 6.45 -30.46
C VAL A 274 -4.72 5.83 -30.77
N THR A 275 -5.62 5.80 -29.79
CA THR A 275 -6.98 5.27 -29.98
C THR A 275 -7.80 6.14 -30.93
N ASN A 276 -7.67 7.47 -30.82
CA ASN A 276 -8.30 8.41 -31.75
C ASN A 276 -7.81 8.25 -33.18
N GLU A 277 -6.50 8.04 -33.38
CA GLU A 277 -5.92 7.69 -34.70
C GLU A 277 -6.58 6.42 -35.28
N LYS A 278 -6.71 5.36 -34.46
CA LYS A 278 -7.39 4.12 -34.88
C LYS A 278 -8.87 4.34 -35.23
N PHE A 279 -9.60 5.16 -34.46
CA PHE A 279 -10.99 5.51 -34.77
C PHE A 279 -11.11 6.31 -36.07
N LYS A 280 -10.19 7.26 -36.34
CA LYS A 280 -10.14 7.98 -37.62
C LYS A 280 -9.94 7.01 -38.79
N MET A 281 -9.04 6.03 -38.64
CA MET A 281 -8.82 5.01 -39.67
C MET A 281 -10.06 4.13 -39.86
N ALA A 282 -10.67 3.64 -38.78
CA ALA A 282 -11.90 2.85 -38.84
C ALA A 282 -13.05 3.62 -39.52
N ALA A 283 -13.20 4.92 -39.22
CA ALA A 283 -14.17 5.78 -39.89
C ALA A 283 -13.89 5.92 -41.40
N ARG A 284 -12.61 6.08 -41.78
CA ARG A 284 -12.19 6.09 -43.19
C ARG A 284 -12.51 4.77 -43.89
N TYR A 285 -12.22 3.62 -43.26
CA TYR A 285 -12.55 2.30 -43.80
C TYR A 285 -14.07 2.09 -43.94
N LYS A 286 -14.87 2.52 -42.95
CA LYS A 286 -16.34 2.48 -43.02
C LYS A 286 -16.89 3.34 -44.17
N LYS A 287 -16.29 4.52 -44.42
CA LYS A 287 -16.67 5.41 -45.52
C LYS A 287 -16.29 4.84 -46.90
N LYS A 288 -15.14 4.15 -46.97
CA LYS A 288 -14.64 3.49 -48.19
C LYS A 288 -15.10 2.03 -48.34
N ASN A 289 -16.13 1.60 -47.60
CA ASN A 289 -16.61 0.22 -47.66
C ASN A 289 -17.21 -0.06 -49.06
N PRO A 290 -16.60 -0.96 -49.85
CA PRO A 290 -17.02 -1.21 -51.24
C PRO A 290 -18.43 -1.79 -51.34
N LEU A 291 -18.90 -2.54 -50.33
CA LEU A 291 -20.27 -3.06 -50.29
C LEU A 291 -21.30 -1.94 -50.15
N ARG A 292 -20.94 -0.85 -49.47
CA ARG A 292 -21.79 0.33 -49.30
C ARG A 292 -21.77 1.24 -50.54
N GLN A 293 -20.65 1.28 -51.26
CA GLN A 293 -20.53 1.98 -52.55
C GLN A 293 -21.23 1.23 -53.69
N LEU A 294 -21.19 -0.11 -53.69
CA LEU A 294 -21.81 -0.95 -54.72
C LEU A 294 -23.34 -1.04 -54.56
N CYS A 295 -23.85 -1.05 -53.33
CA CYS A 295 -25.29 -1.10 -53.04
C CYS A 295 -26.03 0.22 -53.39
N CYS A 296 -25.31 1.32 -53.61
CA CYS A 296 -25.89 2.60 -54.04
C CYS A 296 -26.32 2.59 -55.52
N CYS A 297 -25.87 1.61 -56.31
CA CYS A 297 -26.18 1.53 -57.74
C CYS A 297 -27.42 0.68 -58.05
N CYS A 298 -27.90 -0.14 -57.10
CA CYS A 298 -28.96 -1.14 -57.35
C CYS A 298 -30.23 -0.97 -56.49
N CYS A 299 -30.32 0.06 -55.64
CA CYS A 299 -31.52 0.34 -54.84
C CYS A 299 -32.03 1.78 -55.06
N PRO A 300 -33.32 2.00 -55.37
CA PRO A 300 -33.88 3.34 -55.55
C PRO A 300 -33.80 4.20 -54.27
N PRO A 301 -33.84 5.55 -54.39
CA PRO A 301 -33.29 6.48 -53.39
C PRO A 301 -34.03 6.60 -52.04
N TRP A 302 -35.00 5.74 -51.72
CA TRP A 302 -36.00 6.05 -50.69
C TRP A 302 -36.10 5.09 -49.50
N ARG A 303 -35.22 4.07 -49.33
CA ARG A 303 -35.34 3.15 -48.18
C ARG A 303 -34.06 2.62 -47.51
N CYS A 304 -32.85 3.11 -47.83
CA CYS A 304 -31.62 2.55 -47.25
C CYS A 304 -30.85 3.46 -46.27
N CYS A 305 -31.48 4.49 -45.70
CA CYS A 305 -30.86 5.31 -44.65
C CYS A 305 -31.85 5.59 -43.52
N LEU A 306 -32.04 4.58 -42.66
CA LEU A 306 -32.34 4.72 -41.23
C LEU A 306 -31.48 3.68 -40.50
#